data_AF-E2ZLQ5-F1
#
_entry.id   AF-E2ZLQ5-F1
#
_cell.length_a   1.000
_cell.length_b   1.000
_cell.length_c   1.000
_cell.angle_alpha   90.00
_cell.angle_beta   90.00
_cell.angle_gamma   90.00
#
_symmetry.space_group_name_H-M   'P 1'
#
loop_
_entity.id
_entity.type
_entity.pdbx_description
1 polymer ?
#
loop_
_entity_poly.entity_id
_entity_poly.type
_entity_poly.pdbx_seq_one_letter_code
_entity_poly.pdbx_strand_id
1 'polypeptide(L)'
;MGLFENLFKSSSDGDRYNDRWLKSASDEELDTEREKVRLAHCAGDEHAQNILYRFDDEKRRRSSAGHEDEEPGYPVHREHGWYLPNDD
;
A
#
# COMPACT_ATOMS: atom_id res chain seq x y z
N MET A 1 -4.36 34.37 0.74
CA MET A 1 -3.15 33.55 1.00
C MET A 1 -3.57 32.10 0.92
N GLY A 2 -3.47 31.48 -0.27
CA GLY A 2 -3.97 30.14 -0.56
C GLY A 2 -3.15 29.06 0.16
N LEU A 3 -3.82 28.23 0.95
CA LEU A 3 -3.21 27.18 1.78
C LEU A 3 -2.61 26.00 0.99
N PHE A 4 -2.74 26.00 -0.35
CA PHE A 4 -2.41 24.87 -1.22
C PHE A 4 -1.35 25.18 -2.28
N GLU A 5 -0.90 26.42 -2.40
CA GLU A 5 -0.09 26.86 -3.55
C GLU A 5 1.37 26.34 -3.54
N ASN A 6 1.82 25.77 -2.41
CA ASN A 6 3.17 25.20 -2.28
C ASN A 6 3.20 23.65 -2.24
N LEU A 7 2.07 22.96 -2.39
CA LEU A 7 2.02 21.50 -2.20
C LEU A 7 2.47 20.69 -3.43
N PHE A 8 2.46 21.29 -4.62
CA PHE A 8 2.69 20.59 -5.90
C PHE A 8 3.92 21.07 -6.65
N LYS A 9 4.88 21.70 -5.97
CA LYS A 9 6.09 22.16 -6.65
C LYS A 9 7.02 20.97 -6.90
N SER A 10 7.03 20.55 -8.17
CA SER A 10 8.12 19.87 -8.87
C SER A 10 8.15 18.34 -8.82
N SER A 11 7.39 17.69 -9.71
CA SER A 11 7.87 16.94 -10.90
C SER A 11 9.24 16.21 -10.86
N SER A 12 9.73 15.84 -9.69
CA SER A 12 10.99 15.10 -9.47
C SER A 12 10.85 14.09 -8.33
N ASP A 13 9.64 13.69 -7.97
CA ASP A 13 9.40 12.73 -6.86
C ASP A 13 9.57 11.27 -7.28
N GLY A 14 9.78 10.98 -8.58
CA GLY A 14 10.06 9.62 -9.06
C GLY A 14 11.30 9.00 -8.39
N ASP A 15 12.31 9.83 -8.07
CA ASP A 15 13.52 9.42 -7.34
C ASP A 15 13.38 9.52 -5.81
N ARG A 16 12.41 10.29 -5.32
CA ARG A 16 12.19 10.51 -3.88
C ARG A 16 11.70 9.25 -3.19
N TYR A 17 10.72 8.57 -3.78
CA TYR A 17 10.13 7.34 -3.24
C TYR A 17 10.83 6.10 -3.80
N ASN A 18 12.16 6.09 -3.78
CA ASN A 18 12.93 4.91 -4.16
C ASN A 18 12.84 3.81 -3.08
N ASP A 19 13.19 2.57 -3.46
CA ASP A 19 13.11 1.41 -2.57
C ASP A 19 13.95 1.57 -1.30
N ARG A 20 15.07 2.31 -1.37
CA ARG A 20 15.91 2.55 -0.19
C ARG A 20 15.16 3.40 0.81
N TRP A 21 14.49 4.46 0.36
CA TRP A 21 13.69 5.32 1.22
C TRP A 21 12.50 4.56 1.81
N LEU A 22 11.75 3.81 0.98
CA LEU A 22 10.60 3.03 1.42
C LEU A 22 10.95 2.00 2.50
N LYS A 23 12.14 1.38 2.42
CA LYS A 23 12.62 0.43 3.43
C LYS A 23 13.13 1.08 4.71
N SER A 24 13.62 2.33 4.64
CA SER A 24 14.13 3.06 5.80
C SER A 24 13.09 3.89 6.54
N ALA A 25 12.00 4.29 5.87
CA ALA A 25 10.95 5.15 6.43
C ALA A 25 10.17 4.44 7.54
N SER A 26 9.71 5.20 8.56
CA SER A 26 8.80 4.66 9.57
C SER A 26 7.40 4.37 8.99
N ASP A 27 6.58 3.60 9.69
CA ASP A 27 5.21 3.35 9.24
C ASP A 27 4.36 4.64 9.18
N GLU A 28 4.56 5.56 10.13
CA GLU A 28 3.90 6.87 10.16
C GLU A 28 4.34 7.77 9.01
N GLU A 29 5.63 7.75 8.66
CA GLU A 29 6.17 8.48 7.51
C GLU A 29 5.63 7.91 6.20
N LEU A 30 5.56 6.58 6.09
CA LEU A 30 4.98 5.91 4.92
C LEU A 30 3.51 6.32 4.73
N ASP A 31 2.71 6.32 5.78
CA ASP A 31 1.29 6.68 5.69
C ASP A 31 1.09 8.17 5.37
N THR A 32 1.90 9.05 5.97
CA THR A 32 1.83 10.49 5.73
C THR A 32 2.18 10.84 4.28
N GLU A 33 3.26 10.25 3.75
CA GLU A 33 3.68 10.50 2.37
C GLU A 33 2.75 9.82 1.36
N ARG A 34 2.27 8.61 1.65
CA ARG A 34 1.28 7.92 0.83
C ARG A 34 0.01 8.74 0.67
N GLU A 35 -0.46 9.43 1.72
CA GLU A 35 -1.66 10.28 1.64
C GLU A 35 -1.45 11.47 0.71
N LYS A 36 -0.25 12.07 0.68
CA LYS A 36 0.07 13.14 -0.28
C LYS A 36 0.00 12.64 -1.71
N VAL A 37 0.58 11.47 -1.98
CA VAL A 37 0.53 10.84 -3.30
C VAL A 37 -0.90 10.45 -3.66
N ARG A 38 -1.71 10.00 -2.70
CA ARG A 38 -3.14 9.69 -2.91
C ARG A 38 -3.92 10.94 -3.32
N LEU A 39 -3.67 12.08 -2.67
CA LEU A 39 -4.28 13.35 -3.04
C LEU A 39 -3.85 13.81 -4.44
N ALA A 40 -2.57 13.63 -4.80
CA ALA A 40 -2.08 13.90 -6.15
C ALA A 40 -2.78 13.02 -7.20
N HIS A 41 -2.94 11.72 -6.91
CA HIS A 41 -3.67 10.81 -7.77
C HIS A 41 -5.14 11.23 -7.93
N CYS A 42 -5.82 11.59 -6.83
CA CYS A 42 -7.19 12.11 -6.87
C CYS A 42 -7.31 13.44 -7.64
N ALA A 43 -6.24 14.23 -7.72
CA ALA A 43 -6.18 15.45 -8.51
C ALA A 43 -5.95 15.19 -10.02
N GLY A 44 -5.76 13.93 -10.42
CA GLY A 44 -5.59 13.52 -11.82
C GLY A 44 -4.15 13.25 -12.25
N ASP A 45 -3.22 13.11 -11.30
CA ASP A 45 -1.85 12.68 -11.62
C ASP A 45 -1.81 11.17 -11.92
N GLU A 46 -1.52 10.81 -13.17
CA GLU A 46 -1.40 9.43 -13.64
C GLU A 46 -0.13 8.74 -13.11
N HIS A 47 0.95 9.50 -12.86
CA HIS A 47 2.21 8.95 -12.32
C HIS A 47 2.10 8.59 -10.84
N ALA A 48 1.22 9.28 -10.11
CA ALA A 48 0.97 9.00 -8.70
C ALA A 48 0.48 7.57 -8.45
N GLN A 49 -0.23 6.95 -9.41
CA GLN A 49 -0.68 5.56 -9.28
C GLN A 49 0.49 4.58 -9.14
N ASN A 50 1.54 4.73 -9.95
CA ASN A 50 2.73 3.88 -9.87
C ASN A 50 3.46 4.05 -8.54
N ILE A 51 3.48 5.26 -8.00
CA ILE A 51 4.08 5.53 -6.70
C ILE A 51 3.26 4.88 -5.59
N LEU A 52 1.92 5.01 -5.61
CA LEU A 52 1.03 4.34 -4.65
C LEU A 52 1.25 2.83 -4.62
N TYR A 53 1.42 2.18 -5.78
CA TYR A 53 1.71 0.75 -5.83
C TYR A 53 2.97 0.36 -5.07
N ARG A 54 4.03 1.20 -5.11
CA ARG A 54 5.28 0.92 -4.38
C ARG A 54 5.11 1.06 -2.87
N PHE A 55 4.30 2.03 -2.42
CA PHE A 55 3.94 2.16 -1.01
C PHE A 55 3.14 0.96 -0.52
N ASP A 56 2.13 0.54 -1.29
CA ASP A 56 1.29 -0.61 -0.93
C ASP A 56 2.10 -1.91 -0.92
N ASP A 57 3.06 -2.07 -1.83
CA ASP A 57 3.96 -3.22 -1.86
C ASP A 57 4.87 -3.30 -0.63
N GLU A 58 5.49 -2.19 -0.22
CA GLU A 58 6.32 -2.15 0.99
C GLU A 58 5.48 -2.41 2.24
N LYS A 59 4.27 -1.85 2.34
CA LYS A 59 3.35 -2.15 3.46
C LYS A 59 2.97 -3.63 3.49
N ARG A 60 2.67 -4.23 2.34
CA ARG A 60 2.40 -5.67 2.21
C ARG A 60 3.62 -6.51 2.63
N ARG A 61 4.83 -6.12 2.21
CA ARG A 61 6.08 -6.78 2.61
C ARG A 61 6.29 -6.72 4.12
N ARG A 62 6.06 -5.58 4.76
CA ARG A 62 6.17 -5.40 6.22
C ARG A 62 5.14 -6.24 6.97
N SER A 63 3.89 -6.22 6.51
CA SER A 63 2.82 -7.05 7.07
C SER A 63 3.17 -8.54 6.94
N SER A 64 3.58 -8.99 5.76
CA SER A 64 3.96 -10.39 5.52
C SER A 64 5.21 -10.83 6.27
N ALA A 65 6.18 -9.94 6.52
CA ALA A 65 7.37 -10.26 7.31
C ALA A 65 7.06 -10.55 8.79
N GLY A 66 5.89 -10.11 9.29
CA GLY A 66 5.37 -10.50 10.61
C GLY A 66 4.64 -11.84 10.63
N HIS A 67 4.35 -12.42 9.46
CA HIS A 67 3.60 -13.67 9.29
C HIS A 67 4.50 -14.74 8.62
N GLU A 68 5.64 -15.08 9.23
CA GLU A 68 6.55 -16.11 8.68
C GLU A 68 5.94 -17.52 8.65
N ASP A 69 4.90 -17.81 9.44
CA ASP A 69 4.40 -19.19 9.67
C ASP A 69 2.86 -19.32 9.74
N GLU A 70 2.09 -18.35 9.25
CA GLU A 70 0.65 -18.57 9.10
C GLU A 70 0.38 -19.13 7.70
N GLU A 71 0.31 -20.46 7.61
CA GLU A 71 -0.38 -21.15 6.52
C GLU A 71 -1.63 -20.32 6.19
N PRO A 72 -1.85 -19.92 4.92
CA PRO A 72 -3.06 -19.22 4.56
C PRO A 72 -4.23 -20.05 5.06
N GLY A 73 -4.92 -19.56 6.09
CA GLY A 73 -6.07 -20.22 6.73
C GLY A 73 -7.30 -20.27 5.81
N TYR A 74 -7.09 -20.41 4.51
CA TYR A 74 -8.11 -20.80 3.56
C TYR A 74 -8.43 -22.28 3.83
N PRO A 75 -9.65 -22.64 4.25
CA PRO A 75 -10.08 -24.02 4.20
C PRO A 75 -9.85 -24.57 2.79
N VAL A 76 -9.15 -25.70 2.76
CA VAL A 76 -8.97 -26.54 1.58
C VAL A 76 -10.32 -26.68 0.88
N HIS A 77 -10.40 -26.26 -0.37
CA HIS A 77 -11.62 -26.40 -1.18
C HIS A 77 -12.14 -27.84 -1.08
N ARG A 78 -13.31 -28.02 -0.48
CA ARG A 78 -14.06 -29.28 -0.55
C ARG A 78 -15.11 -29.15 -1.63
N GLU A 79 -15.47 -30.28 -2.25
CA GLU A 79 -16.36 -30.39 -3.41
C GLU A 79 -17.74 -29.73 -3.24
N HIS A 80 -18.09 -29.33 -2.01
CA HIS A 80 -19.39 -28.73 -1.65
C HIS A 80 -19.30 -27.29 -1.09
N GLY A 81 -18.20 -26.58 -1.32
CA GLY A 81 -18.07 -25.18 -0.94
C GLY A 81 -17.82 -24.96 0.55
N TRP A 82 -17.93 -23.70 0.97
CA TRP A 82 -17.59 -23.24 2.31
C TRP A 82 -18.76 -23.53 3.29
N TYR A 83 -18.49 -24.19 4.41
CA TYR A 83 -19.38 -24.32 5.58
C TYR A 83 -20.73 -25.03 5.39
N LEU A 84 -20.74 -26.33 5.04
CA LEU A 84 -21.88 -27.20 5.35
C LEU A 84 -21.47 -28.22 6.43
N PRO A 85 -22.02 -28.15 7.66
CA PRO A 85 -21.99 -29.28 8.59
C PRO A 85 -22.81 -30.44 8.01
N ASN A 86 -22.37 -31.67 8.22
CA ASN A 86 -23.20 -32.84 7.92
C ASN A 86 -24.40 -32.84 8.88
N ASP A 87 -25.62 -32.80 8.34
CA ASP A 87 -26.80 -33.29 9.07
C ASP A 87 -26.68 -34.82 9.08
N ASP A 88 -26.50 -35.37 10.29
CA ASP A 88 -26.62 -36.80 10.60
C ASP A 88 -28.06 -37.12 11.00
#